data_AF-J7K5P9-F1
#
_entry.id   AF-J7K5P9-F1
#
_cell.length_a   1.000
_cell.length_b   1.000
_cell.length_c   1.000
_cell.angle_alpha   90.00
_cell.angle_beta   90.00
_cell.angle_gamma   90.00
#
_symmetry.space_group_name_H-M   'P 1'
#
loop_
_entity.id
_entity.type
_entity.pdbx_description
1 polymer ?
#
loop_
_entity_poly.entity_id
_entity_poly.type
_entity_poly.pdbx_seq_one_letter_code
_entity_poly.pdbx_strand_id
1 'polypeptide(L)'
;WPNNYGVWVDEFEAMDLLDCLDATWSGAVVYVDDQNTKDLDRPYGRVNRKLLKSRMMQKCIVNGVKFHQAKVVKVIHEESKSLLICNDGVTIQAAAVLDATGFAGCLVQYNKPYNPGYQVAYGILAEVEEHPFDVNKMVFMDWRDSHLNNNLVLKERNRRIPTFLYAMPFSSDRIFLEETSLVARPGVPMEDIQERMVARLRHLGIKVKSIEEDERCVIPMGGPLPIIPQRVVGIGGTA
;
A
#
# COMPACT_ATOMS: atom_id res chain seq x y z
N TRP A 1 9.85 5.48 4.37
CA TRP A 1 9.87 4.71 3.12
C TRP A 1 8.58 4.99 2.40
N PRO A 2 8.61 5.54 1.19
CA PRO A 2 7.37 5.87 0.50
C PRO A 2 6.82 4.60 -0.15
N ASN A 3 5.57 4.25 0.17
CA ASN A 3 5.00 3.00 -0.30
C ASN A 3 4.83 2.99 -1.82
N ASN A 4 5.04 1.85 -2.47
CA ASN A 4 4.68 1.67 -3.88
C ASN A 4 3.21 1.25 -4.03
N TYR A 5 2.59 1.60 -5.15
CA TYR A 5 1.19 1.28 -5.41
C TYR A 5 1.04 0.64 -6.78
N GLY A 6 0.22 -0.41 -6.80
CA GLY A 6 -0.26 -1.06 -8.01
C GLY A 6 -1.75 -0.79 -8.21
N VAL A 7 -2.21 -0.78 -9.46
CA VAL A 7 -3.60 -0.53 -9.84
C VAL A 7 -3.97 -1.37 -11.06
N TRP A 8 -5.25 -1.66 -11.23
CA TRP A 8 -5.74 -2.16 -12.50
C TRP A 8 -5.74 -1.03 -13.53
N VAL A 9 -5.23 -1.28 -14.73
CA VAL A 9 -4.99 -0.22 -15.73
C VAL A 9 -6.30 0.46 -16.14
N ASP A 10 -7.38 -0.30 -16.27
CA ASP A 10 -8.72 0.18 -16.63
C ASP A 10 -9.31 1.15 -15.59
N GLU A 11 -8.95 1.02 -14.31
CA GLU A 11 -9.38 1.95 -13.25
C GLU A 11 -8.72 3.32 -13.42
N PHE A 12 -7.45 3.34 -13.84
CA PHE A 12 -6.74 4.58 -14.14
C PHE A 12 -7.17 5.18 -15.48
N GLU A 13 -7.51 4.34 -16.46
CA GLU A 13 -8.12 4.77 -17.72
C GLU A 13 -9.43 5.52 -17.48
N ALA A 14 -10.34 4.96 -16.67
CA ALA A 14 -11.62 5.58 -16.33
C ALA A 14 -11.48 6.96 -15.65
N MET A 15 -10.32 7.27 -15.08
CA MET A 15 -10.02 8.53 -14.37
C MET A 15 -9.14 9.50 -15.17
N ASP A 16 -8.76 9.15 -16.42
CA ASP A 16 -7.78 9.91 -17.22
C ASP A 16 -6.44 10.08 -16.48
N LEU A 17 -5.88 8.95 -16.01
CA LEU A 17 -4.65 8.86 -15.23
C LEU A 17 -3.63 7.85 -15.80
N LEU A 18 -3.81 7.35 -17.03
CA LEU A 18 -2.86 6.40 -17.63
C LEU A 18 -1.44 6.96 -17.72
N ASP A 19 -1.31 8.27 -17.89
CA ASP A 19 -0.02 8.98 -17.87
C ASP A 19 0.70 8.88 -16.52
N CYS A 20 0.00 8.52 -15.45
CA CYS A 20 0.53 8.36 -14.10
C CYS A 20 1.03 6.95 -13.78
N LEU A 21 1.13 6.05 -14.77
CA LEU A 21 1.73 4.72 -14.62
C LEU A 21 3.19 4.75 -15.12
N ASP A 22 4.13 4.15 -14.37
CA ASP A 22 5.54 4.03 -14.80
C ASP A 22 5.89 2.65 -15.39
N ALA A 23 5.07 1.64 -15.15
CA ALA A 23 5.15 0.33 -15.79
C ALA A 23 3.78 -0.34 -15.83
N THR A 24 3.58 -1.21 -16.82
CA THR A 24 2.35 -1.98 -17.01
C THR A 24 2.68 -3.40 -17.45
N TRP A 25 1.86 -4.34 -17.00
CA TRP A 25 1.89 -5.75 -17.38
C TRP A 25 0.55 -6.09 -18.03
N SER A 26 0.56 -6.98 -19.03
CA SER A 26 -0.66 -7.34 -19.77
C SER A 26 -1.64 -8.12 -18.91
N GLY A 27 -1.17 -8.75 -17.82
CA GLY A 27 -1.99 -9.48 -16.87
C GLY A 27 -1.31 -9.66 -15.52
N ALA A 28 -2.03 -10.33 -14.63
CA ALA A 28 -1.56 -10.70 -13.31
C ALA A 28 -1.69 -12.22 -13.09
N VAL A 29 -0.84 -12.79 -12.24
CA VAL A 29 -0.92 -14.20 -11.87
C VAL A 29 -1.00 -14.37 -10.35
N VAL A 30 -1.85 -15.28 -9.89
CA VAL A 30 -1.95 -15.68 -8.48
C VAL A 30 -1.54 -17.15 -8.36
N TYR A 31 -0.54 -17.42 -7.54
CA TYR A 31 -0.19 -18.78 -7.13
C TYR A 31 -0.83 -19.06 -5.79
N VAL A 32 -1.83 -19.94 -5.76
CA VAL A 32 -2.55 -20.32 -4.53
C VAL A 32 -1.73 -21.35 -3.75
N ASP A 33 -1.16 -22.31 -4.46
CA ASP A 33 -0.22 -23.32 -3.96
C ASP A 33 0.63 -23.83 -5.14
N ASP A 34 1.46 -24.87 -4.91
CA ASP A 34 2.37 -25.40 -5.93
C ASP A 34 1.62 -26.06 -7.11
N GLN A 35 0.34 -26.41 -6.96
CA GLN A 35 -0.48 -27.07 -7.98
C GLN A 35 -1.51 -26.13 -8.63
N ASN A 36 -1.90 -25.06 -7.94
CA ASN A 36 -3.00 -24.20 -8.32
C ASN A 36 -2.51 -22.79 -8.66
N THR A 37 -2.57 -22.47 -9.95
CA THR A 37 -2.29 -21.12 -10.48
C THR A 37 -3.55 -20.54 -11.10
N LYS A 38 -3.78 -19.23 -10.90
CA LYS A 38 -4.87 -18.47 -11.52
C LYS A 38 -4.27 -17.34 -12.35
N ASP A 39 -4.62 -17.34 -13.63
CA ASP A 39 -4.30 -16.25 -14.54
C ASP A 39 -5.40 -15.20 -14.50
N LEU A 40 -5.03 -13.95 -14.33
CA LEU A 40 -5.91 -12.80 -14.37
C LEU A 40 -5.59 -12.03 -15.65
N ASP A 41 -6.42 -12.22 -16.67
CA ASP A 41 -6.36 -11.52 -17.94
C ASP A 41 -6.89 -10.08 -17.80
N ARG A 42 -6.30 -9.33 -16.87
CA ARG A 42 -6.59 -7.93 -16.58
C ARG A 42 -5.27 -7.18 -16.40
N PRO A 43 -4.95 -6.21 -17.28
CA PRO A 43 -3.71 -5.46 -17.18
C PRO A 43 -3.56 -4.77 -15.83
N TYR A 44 -2.34 -4.77 -15.32
CA TYR A 44 -1.98 -4.17 -14.05
C TYR A 44 -0.84 -3.18 -14.24
N GLY A 45 -0.82 -2.10 -13.47
CA GLY A 45 0.16 -1.03 -13.60
C GLY A 45 0.75 -0.63 -12.26
N ARG A 46 2.02 -0.23 -12.27
CA ARG A 46 2.67 0.43 -11.14
C ARG A 46 2.51 1.94 -11.28
N VAL A 47 2.15 2.58 -10.18
CA VAL A 47 1.85 4.01 -10.15
C VAL A 47 3.13 4.84 -10.02
N ASN A 48 3.32 5.79 -10.92
CA ASN A 48 4.28 6.88 -10.76
C ASN A 48 3.75 7.88 -9.71
N ARG A 49 4.12 7.66 -8.45
CA ARG A 49 3.63 8.44 -7.31
C ARG A 49 3.91 9.93 -7.41
N LYS A 50 5.06 10.30 -7.98
CA LYS A 50 5.45 11.70 -8.16
C LYS A 50 4.55 12.36 -9.20
N LEU A 51 4.34 11.70 -10.33
CA LEU A 51 3.51 12.22 -11.40
C LEU A 51 2.04 12.27 -11.00
N LEU A 52 1.52 11.23 -10.34
CA LEU A 52 0.16 11.21 -9.79
C LEU A 52 -0.05 12.38 -8.83
N LYS A 53 0.86 12.60 -7.87
CA LYS A 53 0.78 13.73 -6.93
C LYS A 53 0.80 15.06 -7.67
N SER A 54 1.71 15.25 -8.62
CA SER A 54 1.79 16.48 -9.42
C SER A 54 0.52 16.74 -10.24
N ARG A 55 -0.06 15.70 -10.87
CA ARG A 55 -1.32 15.76 -11.63
C ARG A 55 -2.48 16.20 -10.74
N MET A 56 -2.60 15.61 -9.55
CA MET A 56 -3.65 15.98 -8.59
C MET A 56 -3.48 17.41 -8.07
N MET A 57 -2.25 17.80 -7.71
CA MET A 57 -1.95 19.17 -7.28
C MET A 57 -2.27 20.20 -8.37
N GLN A 58 -1.90 19.92 -9.62
CA GLN A 58 -2.21 20.80 -10.75
C GLN A 58 -3.71 20.93 -10.97
N LYS A 59 -4.47 19.83 -10.90
CA LYS A 59 -5.94 19.86 -10.97
C LYS A 59 -6.53 20.74 -9.86
N CYS A 60 -6.03 20.66 -8.63
CA CYS A 60 -6.45 21.53 -7.54
C CYS A 60 -6.15 23.02 -7.83
N ILE A 61 -4.94 23.35 -8.30
CA ILE A 61 -4.54 24.73 -8.60
C ILE A 61 -5.43 25.33 -9.70
N VAL A 62 -5.65 24.60 -10.80
CA VAL A 62 -6.47 25.06 -11.93
C VAL A 62 -7.93 25.30 -11.51
N ASN A 63 -8.43 24.55 -10.52
CA ASN A 63 -9.77 24.71 -9.96
C ASN A 63 -9.82 25.71 -8.78
N GLY A 64 -8.76 26.47 -8.53
CA GLY A 64 -8.75 27.55 -7.54
C GLY A 64 -8.70 27.08 -6.07
N VAL A 65 -8.27 25.84 -5.82
CA VAL A 65 -8.06 25.36 -4.44
C VAL A 65 -6.99 26.22 -3.77
N LYS A 66 -7.31 26.74 -2.59
CA LYS A 66 -6.37 27.49 -1.76
C LYS A 66 -5.62 26.54 -0.84
N PHE A 67 -4.30 26.59 -0.91
CA PHE A 67 -3.43 25.81 -0.03
C PHE A 67 -2.98 26.65 1.15
N HIS A 68 -3.00 26.06 2.33
CA HIS A 68 -2.49 26.67 3.55
C HIS A 68 -1.57 25.65 4.24
N GLN A 69 -0.29 26.01 4.38
CA GLN A 69 0.73 25.12 4.93
C GLN A 69 0.76 25.23 6.45
N ALA A 70 -0.21 24.60 7.11
CA ALA A 70 -0.26 24.49 8.56
C ALA A 70 -0.88 23.15 8.97
N LYS A 71 -0.67 22.75 10.23
CA LYS A 71 -1.31 21.56 10.79
C LYS A 71 -2.60 21.98 11.47
N VAL A 72 -3.73 21.39 11.06
CA VAL A 72 -4.98 21.48 11.83
C VAL A 72 -4.82 20.71 13.13
N VAL A 73 -4.97 21.39 14.27
CA VAL A 73 -4.84 20.81 15.61
C VAL A 73 -6.18 20.46 16.24
N LYS A 74 -7.24 21.15 15.83
CA LYS A 74 -8.58 20.97 16.40
C LYS A 74 -9.65 21.41 15.41
N VAL A 75 -10.78 20.73 15.44
CA VAL A 75 -12.02 21.17 14.83
C VAL A 75 -13.05 21.46 15.92
N ILE A 76 -13.75 22.59 15.81
CA ILE A 76 -14.89 22.95 16.66
C ILE A 76 -16.10 23.08 15.75
N HIS A 77 -17.19 22.42 16.10
CA HIS A 77 -18.44 22.51 15.37
C HIS A 77 -19.40 23.46 16.08
N GLU A 78 -19.86 24.47 15.36
CA GLU A 78 -20.95 25.36 15.77
C GLU A 78 -22.23 24.97 15.04
N GLU A 79 -23.34 25.66 15.31
CA GLU A 79 -24.64 25.34 14.72
C GLU A 79 -24.62 25.39 13.18
N SER A 80 -23.97 26.38 12.57
CA SER A 80 -23.98 26.59 11.12
C SER A 80 -22.64 26.34 10.41
N LYS A 81 -21.54 26.14 11.16
CA LYS A 81 -20.19 26.05 10.58
C LYS A 81 -19.24 25.21 11.43
N SER A 82 -18.07 24.91 10.87
CA SER A 82 -16.93 24.32 11.56
C SER A 82 -15.75 25.29 11.55
N LEU A 83 -15.02 25.35 12.66
CA LEU A 83 -13.81 26.12 12.82
C LEU A 83 -12.62 25.17 12.93
N LEU A 84 -11.69 25.24 11.97
CA LEU A 84 -10.44 24.51 12.00
C LEU A 84 -9.38 25.43 12.60
N ILE A 85 -8.83 25.04 13.75
CA ILE A 85 -7.75 25.75 14.42
C ILE A 85 -6.44 25.14 13.94
N CYS A 86 -5.56 25.99 13.39
CA CYS A 86 -4.25 25.60 12.90
C CYS A 86 -3.17 25.90 13.94
N ASN A 87 -2.04 25.20 13.86
CA ASN A 87 -0.92 25.36 14.80
C ASN A 87 -0.15 26.69 14.65
N ASP A 88 -0.40 27.45 13.58
CA ASP A 88 0.16 28.78 13.33
C ASP A 88 -0.75 29.92 13.86
N GLY A 89 -1.84 29.56 14.54
CA GLY A 89 -2.82 30.51 15.10
C GLY A 89 -3.93 30.89 14.13
N VAL A 90 -3.87 30.48 12.86
CA VAL A 90 -4.93 30.75 11.89
C VAL A 90 -6.16 29.89 12.19
N THR A 91 -7.35 30.49 12.09
CA THR A 91 -8.62 29.78 12.16
C THR A 91 -9.34 29.85 10.82
N ILE A 92 -9.68 28.68 10.27
CA ILE A 92 -10.38 28.55 8.99
C ILE A 92 -11.83 28.15 9.25
N GLN A 93 -12.78 28.85 8.62
CA GLN A 93 -14.20 28.52 8.69
C GLN A 93 -14.58 27.63 7.51
N ALA A 94 -15.36 26.58 7.76
CA ALA A 94 -15.82 25.65 6.72
C ALA A 94 -17.25 25.17 6.97
N ALA A 95 -18.00 24.94 5.90
CA ALA A 95 -19.33 24.31 5.98
C ALA A 95 -19.22 22.79 6.16
N ALA A 96 -18.23 22.16 5.52
CA ALA A 96 -17.91 20.74 5.62
C ALA A 96 -16.40 20.55 5.83
N VAL A 97 -16.03 19.49 6.55
CA VAL A 97 -14.62 19.15 6.81
C VAL A 97 -14.38 17.73 6.30
N LEU A 98 -13.45 17.61 5.35
CA LEU A 98 -12.95 16.31 4.87
C LEU A 98 -11.61 16.04 5.55
N ASP A 99 -11.53 14.98 6.34
CA ASP A 99 -10.29 14.54 6.98
C ASP A 99 -9.55 13.59 6.04
N ALA A 100 -8.50 14.11 5.41
CA ALA A 100 -7.60 13.38 4.52
C ALA A 100 -6.22 13.16 5.16
N THR A 101 -6.14 13.07 6.49
CA THR A 101 -4.87 12.96 7.23
C THR A 101 -4.26 11.55 7.20
N GLY A 102 -4.90 10.61 6.51
CA GLY A 102 -4.49 9.21 6.45
C GLY A 102 -4.65 8.53 7.81
N PHE A 103 -3.73 7.62 8.15
CA PHE A 103 -3.80 6.84 9.39
C PHE A 103 -3.60 7.66 10.68
N ALA A 104 -3.33 8.96 10.58
CA ALA A 104 -3.31 9.84 11.74
C ALA A 104 -4.72 10.03 12.34
N GLY A 105 -5.77 9.96 11.51
CA GLY A 105 -7.18 9.99 11.92
C GLY A 105 -7.51 11.06 12.95
N CYS A 106 -7.03 12.29 12.74
CA CYS A 106 -6.95 13.26 13.82
C CYS A 106 -8.22 14.09 14.06
N LEU A 107 -9.15 14.14 13.10
CA LEU A 107 -10.37 14.95 13.21
C LEU A 107 -11.63 14.11 13.35
N VAL A 108 -11.65 12.90 12.77
CA VAL A 108 -12.78 11.97 12.88
C VAL A 108 -12.88 11.40 14.30
N GLN A 109 -14.10 11.38 14.84
CA GLN A 109 -14.36 10.86 16.18
C GLN A 109 -14.79 9.39 16.16
N TYR A 110 -14.27 8.63 17.14
CA TYR A 110 -14.55 7.21 17.35
C TYR A 110 -14.96 6.98 18.81
N ASN A 111 -15.89 6.05 19.06
CA ASN A 111 -16.37 5.71 20.42
C ASN A 111 -15.85 4.36 20.94
N LYS A 112 -15.00 3.67 20.17
CA LYS A 112 -14.39 2.39 20.51
C LYS A 112 -12.88 2.51 20.48
N PRO A 113 -12.15 1.74 21.31
CA PRO A 113 -10.69 1.70 21.27
C PRO A 113 -10.19 1.34 19.87
N TYR A 114 -9.15 2.05 19.43
CA TYR A 114 -8.47 1.73 18.18
C TYR A 114 -7.59 0.49 18.38
N ASN A 115 -7.98 -0.62 17.77
CA ASN A 115 -7.24 -1.88 17.80
C ASN A 115 -7.33 -2.55 16.42
N PRO A 116 -6.67 -1.99 15.39
CA PRO A 116 -6.72 -2.54 14.03
C PRO A 116 -5.92 -3.85 13.93
N GLY A 117 -6.11 -4.59 12.84
CA GLY A 117 -5.06 -5.51 12.38
C GLY A 117 -3.97 -4.73 11.65
N TYR A 118 -2.89 -5.38 11.26
CA TYR A 118 -1.83 -4.75 10.46
C TYR A 118 -1.46 -5.65 9.30
N GLN A 119 -1.46 -5.06 8.10
CA GLN A 119 -0.72 -5.58 6.96
C GLN A 119 0.73 -5.12 7.10
N VAL A 120 1.68 -6.05 6.99
CA VAL A 120 3.12 -5.75 7.09
C VAL A 120 3.80 -6.30 5.86
N ALA A 121 4.62 -5.48 5.21
CA ALA A 121 5.35 -5.87 4.03
C ALA A 121 6.79 -5.35 4.03
N TYR A 122 7.67 -6.15 3.44
CA TYR A 122 9.05 -5.77 3.13
C TYR A 122 9.27 -5.91 1.63
N GLY A 123 9.63 -4.81 0.98
CA GLY A 123 9.82 -4.72 -0.46
C GLY A 123 11.21 -4.25 -0.84
N ILE A 124 11.69 -4.71 -2.00
CA ILE A 124 12.90 -4.18 -2.65
C ILE A 124 12.65 -4.01 -4.14
N LEU A 125 13.16 -2.92 -4.71
CA LEU A 125 13.44 -2.82 -6.15
C LEU A 125 14.91 -3.14 -6.33
N ALA A 126 15.24 -4.15 -7.13
CA ALA A 126 16.58 -4.67 -7.21
C ALA A 126 17.01 -5.02 -8.64
N GLU A 127 18.30 -4.84 -8.89
CA GLU A 127 19.00 -5.53 -9.98
C GLU A 127 19.42 -6.92 -9.48
N VAL A 128 19.13 -7.95 -10.27
CA VAL A 128 19.41 -9.35 -9.97
C VAL A 128 20.26 -9.99 -11.09
N GLU A 129 20.83 -11.16 -10.84
CA GLU A 129 21.44 -11.96 -11.93
C GLU A 129 20.39 -12.41 -12.94
N GLU A 130 19.31 -13.00 -12.45
CA GLU A 130 18.13 -13.43 -13.20
C GLU A 130 16.96 -13.70 -12.22
N HIS A 131 15.74 -13.83 -12.74
CA HIS A 131 14.58 -14.27 -11.98
C HIS A 131 13.65 -15.16 -12.82
N PRO A 132 12.86 -16.05 -12.19
CA PRO A 132 12.02 -16.99 -12.92
C PRO A 132 10.66 -16.43 -13.40
N PHE A 133 10.36 -15.16 -13.11
CA PHE A 133 9.06 -14.57 -13.41
C PHE A 133 8.93 -14.11 -14.87
N ASP A 134 7.74 -14.27 -15.45
CA ASP A 134 7.37 -13.77 -16.77
C ASP A 134 7.32 -12.24 -16.77
N VAL A 135 8.15 -11.59 -17.57
CA VAL A 135 8.24 -10.12 -17.67
C VAL A 135 6.97 -9.45 -18.18
N ASN A 136 6.05 -10.18 -18.82
CA ASN A 136 4.79 -9.63 -19.32
C ASN A 136 3.67 -9.65 -18.27
N LYS A 137 3.88 -10.36 -17.15
CA LYS A 137 2.89 -10.54 -16.09
C LYS A 137 3.45 -10.11 -14.75
N MET A 138 2.59 -9.56 -13.92
CA MET A 138 2.95 -9.32 -12.53
C MET A 138 2.44 -10.47 -11.65
N VAL A 139 3.22 -10.88 -10.65
CA VAL A 139 2.81 -11.90 -9.66
C VAL A 139 2.04 -11.23 -8.54
N PHE A 140 0.71 -11.36 -8.57
CA PHE A 140 -0.21 -10.59 -7.74
C PHE A 140 -0.25 -11.14 -6.34
N MET A 141 -0.32 -12.44 -6.18
CA MET A 141 -0.07 -13.05 -4.87
C MET A 141 0.52 -14.43 -5.08
N ASP A 142 1.73 -14.66 -4.58
CA ASP A 142 2.33 -15.99 -4.51
C ASP A 142 2.31 -16.52 -3.09
N TRP A 143 1.31 -17.35 -2.80
CA TRP A 143 1.07 -17.99 -1.52
C TRP A 143 1.84 -19.30 -1.32
N ARG A 144 2.61 -19.76 -2.31
CA ARG A 144 3.38 -21.00 -2.20
C ARG A 144 4.36 -20.92 -1.05
N ASP A 145 4.44 -21.99 -0.26
CA ASP A 145 5.30 -22.09 0.92
C ASP A 145 6.38 -23.18 0.81
N SER A 146 6.54 -23.80 -0.37
CA SER A 146 7.52 -24.86 -0.62
C SER A 146 8.97 -24.44 -0.34
N HIS A 147 9.27 -23.14 -0.49
CA HIS A 147 10.53 -22.52 -0.09
C HIS A 147 10.87 -22.68 1.41
N LEU A 148 9.88 -23.04 2.24
CA LEU A 148 10.03 -23.24 3.68
C LEU A 148 10.22 -24.70 4.10
N ASN A 149 10.15 -25.67 3.18
CA ASN A 149 10.17 -27.12 3.49
C ASN A 149 11.40 -27.57 4.30
N ASN A 150 12.54 -26.90 4.13
CA ASN A 150 13.79 -27.21 4.82
C ASN A 150 13.98 -26.42 6.13
N ASN A 151 13.03 -25.56 6.51
CA ASN A 151 13.04 -24.80 7.76
C ASN A 151 11.70 -24.97 8.49
N LEU A 152 11.58 -26.04 9.27
CA LEU A 152 10.34 -26.41 9.97
C LEU A 152 9.84 -25.31 10.93
N VAL A 153 10.75 -24.56 11.54
CA VAL A 153 10.39 -23.44 12.43
C VAL A 153 9.70 -22.34 11.63
N LEU A 154 10.32 -21.89 10.54
CA LEU A 154 9.77 -20.86 9.66
C LEU A 154 8.45 -21.32 9.02
N LYS A 155 8.38 -22.59 8.62
CA LYS A 155 7.17 -23.20 8.06
C LYS A 155 6.01 -23.20 9.06
N GLU A 156 6.26 -23.53 10.33
CA GLU A 156 5.21 -23.47 11.36
C GLU A 156 4.75 -22.02 11.64
N ARG A 157 5.66 -21.03 11.61
CA ARG A 157 5.26 -19.62 11.69
C ARG A 157 4.36 -19.23 10.50
N ASN A 158 4.73 -19.64 9.30
CA ASN A 158 3.95 -19.36 8.08
C ASN A 158 2.58 -20.04 8.09
N ARG A 159 2.48 -21.28 8.61
CA ARG A 159 1.20 -21.98 8.76
C ARG A 159 0.22 -21.24 9.66
N ARG A 160 0.72 -20.55 10.69
CA ARG A 160 -0.10 -19.76 11.62
C ARG A 160 -0.53 -18.42 11.04
N ILE A 161 0.40 -17.71 10.41
CA ILE A 161 0.16 -16.42 9.76
C ILE A 161 0.93 -16.42 8.44
N PRO A 162 0.29 -16.74 7.31
CA PRO A 162 0.98 -16.88 6.03
C PRO A 162 1.38 -15.53 5.46
N THR A 163 2.47 -15.54 4.70
CA THR A 163 2.86 -14.43 3.84
C THR A 163 2.80 -14.85 2.37
N PHE A 164 2.74 -13.86 1.50
CA PHE A 164 2.77 -14.04 0.06
C PHE A 164 3.70 -13.03 -0.58
N LEU A 165 4.19 -13.33 -1.78
CA LEU A 165 5.05 -12.45 -2.56
C LEU A 165 4.25 -11.70 -3.63
N TYR A 166 4.44 -10.38 -3.72
CA TYR A 166 4.24 -9.61 -4.94
C TYR A 166 5.55 -9.59 -5.76
N ALA A 167 5.47 -9.76 -7.07
CA ALA A 167 6.61 -9.59 -7.96
C ALA A 167 6.23 -8.80 -9.23
N MET A 168 6.99 -7.75 -9.51
CA MET A 168 6.77 -6.82 -10.63
C MET A 168 8.06 -6.78 -11.47
N PRO A 169 8.22 -7.69 -12.44
CA PRO A 169 9.41 -7.76 -13.29
C PRO A 169 9.42 -6.63 -14.33
N PHE A 170 10.49 -5.83 -14.38
CA PHE A 170 10.67 -4.76 -15.38
C PHE A 170 11.51 -5.21 -16.58
N SER A 171 12.46 -6.12 -16.34
CA SER A 171 13.32 -6.79 -17.32
C SER A 171 13.73 -8.14 -16.74
N SER A 172 14.56 -8.92 -17.45
CA SER A 172 15.07 -10.21 -16.95
C SER A 172 15.95 -10.09 -15.70
N ASP A 173 16.49 -8.90 -15.44
CA ASP A 173 17.48 -8.61 -14.39
C ASP A 173 17.07 -7.46 -13.47
N ARG A 174 15.87 -6.89 -13.62
CA ARG A 174 15.37 -5.80 -12.77
C ARG A 174 13.93 -6.05 -12.35
N ILE A 175 13.70 -6.12 -11.04
CA ILE A 175 12.42 -6.56 -10.48
C ILE A 175 12.12 -5.90 -9.15
N PHE A 176 10.84 -5.57 -8.91
CA PHE A 176 10.35 -5.27 -7.57
C PHE A 176 9.74 -6.52 -6.93
N LEU A 177 10.13 -6.80 -5.70
CA LEU A 177 9.74 -7.99 -4.92
C LEU A 177 9.26 -7.52 -3.56
N GLU A 178 8.10 -7.99 -3.09
CA GLU A 178 7.58 -7.62 -1.78
C GLU A 178 6.91 -8.81 -1.08
N GLU A 179 7.48 -9.25 0.04
CA GLU A 179 6.87 -10.27 0.90
C GLU A 179 5.90 -9.57 1.88
N THR A 180 4.65 -10.05 1.92
CA THR A 180 3.55 -9.39 2.62
C THR A 180 2.78 -10.36 3.50
N SER A 181 2.51 -9.96 4.75
CA SER A 181 1.48 -10.55 5.60
C SER A 181 0.17 -9.79 5.41
N LEU A 182 -0.89 -10.45 4.94
CA LEU A 182 -2.17 -9.83 4.60
C LEU A 182 -2.80 -9.01 5.75
N VAL A 183 -3.11 -9.66 6.87
CA VAL A 183 -3.54 -8.97 8.09
C VAL A 183 -3.27 -9.84 9.31
N ALA A 184 -2.62 -9.27 10.32
CA ALA A 184 -2.36 -9.93 11.59
C ALA A 184 -2.62 -8.99 12.78
N ARG A 185 -2.98 -9.56 13.93
CA ARG A 185 -3.16 -8.82 15.19
C ARG A 185 -2.48 -9.57 16.34
N PRO A 186 -1.35 -9.10 16.88
CA PRO A 186 -0.53 -7.97 16.39
C PRO A 186 0.03 -8.22 14.99
N GLY A 187 0.53 -7.16 14.34
CA GLY A 187 1.23 -7.29 13.05
C GLY A 187 2.43 -8.24 13.15
N VAL A 188 2.73 -8.93 12.05
CA VAL A 188 3.92 -9.79 11.97
C VAL A 188 5.19 -8.93 12.10
N PRO A 189 6.18 -9.32 12.92
CA PRO A 189 7.44 -8.58 13.02
C PRO A 189 8.14 -8.45 11.67
N MET A 190 8.74 -7.28 11.40
CA MET A 190 9.41 -7.01 10.12
C MET A 190 10.53 -8.02 9.84
N GLU A 191 11.25 -8.45 10.87
CA GLU A 191 12.34 -9.42 10.77
C GLU A 191 11.82 -10.81 10.34
N ASP A 192 10.60 -11.20 10.73
CA ASP A 192 9.96 -12.45 10.28
C ASP A 192 9.64 -12.37 8.78
N ILE A 193 9.08 -11.24 8.31
CA ILE A 193 8.82 -11.00 6.88
C ILE A 193 10.13 -11.06 6.07
N GLN A 194 11.18 -10.39 6.53
CA GLN A 194 12.49 -10.39 5.88
C GLN A 194 13.11 -11.80 5.82
N GLU A 195 13.02 -12.58 6.90
CA GLU A 195 13.53 -13.95 6.93
C GLU A 195 12.82 -14.85 5.91
N ARG A 196 11.49 -14.72 5.79
CA ARG A 196 10.69 -15.45 4.78
C ARG A 196 11.05 -15.05 3.37
N MET A 197 11.18 -13.74 3.11
CA MET A 197 11.61 -13.24 1.81
C MET A 197 12.98 -13.83 1.42
N VAL A 198 13.96 -13.81 2.33
CA VAL A 198 15.29 -14.40 2.08
C VAL A 198 15.21 -15.89 1.75
N ALA A 199 14.39 -16.65 2.48
CA ALA A 199 14.18 -18.07 2.20
C ALA A 199 13.57 -18.27 0.80
N ARG A 200 12.59 -17.45 0.41
CA ARG A 200 11.96 -17.48 -0.91
C ARG A 200 12.94 -17.13 -2.03
N LEU A 201 13.68 -16.03 -1.91
CA LEU A 201 14.65 -15.61 -2.94
C LEU A 201 15.72 -16.68 -3.17
N ARG A 202 16.24 -17.28 -2.08
CA ARG A 202 17.19 -18.39 -2.18
C ARG A 202 16.59 -19.60 -2.90
N HIS A 203 15.35 -19.96 -2.57
CA HIS A 203 14.65 -21.07 -3.20
C HIS A 203 14.42 -20.85 -4.69
N LEU A 204 14.09 -19.62 -5.08
CA LEU A 204 13.90 -19.22 -6.48
C LEU A 204 15.22 -18.99 -7.24
N GLY A 205 16.37 -19.11 -6.59
CA GLY A 205 17.68 -18.84 -7.18
C GLY A 205 17.96 -17.36 -7.47
N ILE A 206 17.15 -16.44 -6.94
CA ILE A 206 17.29 -15.00 -7.18
C ILE A 206 18.47 -14.47 -6.36
N LYS A 207 19.50 -13.99 -7.06
CA LYS A 207 20.67 -13.35 -6.46
C LYS A 207 20.63 -11.85 -6.75
N VAL A 208 20.54 -11.07 -5.68
CA VAL A 208 20.51 -9.60 -5.74
C VAL A 208 21.94 -9.08 -5.95
N LYS A 209 22.13 -8.27 -7.00
CA LYS A 209 23.38 -7.55 -7.24
C LYS A 209 23.38 -6.19 -6.54
N SER A 210 22.27 -5.47 -6.63
CA SER A 210 22.11 -4.15 -6.02
C SER A 210 20.63 -3.90 -5.66
N ILE A 211 20.41 -3.11 -4.61
CA ILE A 211 19.07 -2.66 -4.20
C ILE A 211 18.95 -1.18 -4.56
N GLU A 212 18.00 -0.85 -5.43
CA GLU A 212 17.68 0.52 -5.85
C GLU A 212 16.74 1.20 -4.84
N GLU A 213 15.77 0.46 -4.32
CA GLU A 213 14.80 0.92 -3.33
C GLU A 213 14.58 -0.15 -2.25
N ASP A 214 14.46 0.27 -0.99
CA ASP A 214 14.05 -0.55 0.17
C ASP A 214 12.71 0.00 0.68
N GLU A 215 11.74 -0.87 0.91
CA GLU A 215 10.39 -0.51 1.35
C GLU A 215 10.00 -1.28 2.61
N ARG A 216 9.51 -0.53 3.60
CA ARG A 216 8.97 -1.08 4.85
C ARG A 216 7.57 -0.52 5.06
N CYS A 217 6.59 -1.41 4.99
CA CYS A 217 5.18 -1.04 5.01
C CYS A 217 4.50 -1.63 6.24
N VAL A 218 3.81 -0.78 7.01
CA VAL A 218 2.94 -1.18 8.13
C VAL A 218 1.64 -0.41 7.98
N ILE A 219 0.62 -1.10 7.46
CA ILE A 219 -0.70 -0.51 7.17
C ILE A 219 -1.68 -1.03 8.21
N PRO A 220 -2.34 -0.16 9.00
CA PRO A 220 -3.45 -0.59 9.82
C PRO A 220 -4.62 -1.01 8.94
N MET A 221 -5.18 -2.19 9.21
CA MET A 221 -6.27 -2.80 8.47
C MET A 221 -7.51 -2.93 9.36
N GLY A 222 -8.60 -2.31 8.91
CA GLY A 222 -9.84 -2.21 9.67
C GLY A 222 -9.75 -1.22 10.83
N GLY A 223 -10.70 -1.29 11.75
CA GLY A 223 -10.82 -0.34 12.86
C GLY A 223 -12.27 -0.19 13.30
N PRO A 224 -12.53 0.60 14.35
CA PRO A 224 -13.89 0.95 14.70
C PRO A 224 -14.51 1.84 13.63
N LEU A 225 -15.81 1.70 13.40
CA LEU A 225 -16.55 2.65 12.59
C LEU A 225 -16.57 4.03 13.28
N PRO A 226 -16.54 5.14 12.52
CA PRO A 226 -16.68 6.48 13.06
C PRO A 226 -18.03 6.66 13.76
N ILE A 227 -18.11 7.61 14.70
CA ILE A 227 -19.40 8.01 15.30
C ILE A 227 -20.26 8.65 14.20
N ILE A 228 -21.51 8.21 14.08
CA ILE A 228 -22.48 8.79 13.13
C ILE A 228 -23.74 9.19 13.91
N PRO A 229 -24.27 10.41 13.74
CA PRO A 229 -23.80 11.46 12.83
C PRO A 229 -22.60 12.26 13.39
N GLN A 230 -21.72 12.74 12.50
CA GLN A 230 -20.70 13.75 12.79
C GLN A 230 -20.48 14.65 11.56
N ARG A 231 -19.88 15.84 11.73
CA ARG A 231 -19.67 16.82 10.64
C ARG A 231 -18.34 16.67 9.88
N VAL A 232 -17.45 15.83 10.40
CA VAL A 232 -16.18 15.48 9.73
C VAL A 232 -16.37 14.19 8.95
N VAL A 233 -15.98 14.19 7.68
CA VAL A 233 -16.00 13.00 6.83
C VAL A 233 -14.57 12.55 6.59
N GLY A 234 -14.21 11.36 7.06
CA GLY A 234 -12.92 10.75 6.72
C GLY A 234 -12.86 10.35 5.26
N ILE A 235 -11.72 10.57 4.60
CA ILE A 235 -11.44 10.10 3.24
C ILE A 235 -10.03 9.48 3.16
N GLY A 236 -9.82 8.57 2.20
CA GLY A 236 -8.55 7.85 2.06
C GLY A 236 -8.25 7.01 3.30
N GLY A 237 -6.99 7.00 3.76
CA GLY A 237 -6.58 6.19 4.92
C GLY A 237 -7.17 6.62 6.28
N THR A 238 -7.97 7.69 6.32
CA THR A 238 -8.74 8.07 7.51
C THR A 238 -10.10 7.36 7.60
N ALA A 239 -10.64 6.92 6.46
CA ALA A 239 -11.97 6.33 6.35
C ALA A 239 -12.02 4.83 6.70
#